data_AF-Q9ZES9-F1
#
_entry.id   AF-Q9ZES9-F1
#
_cell.length_a   1.000
_cell.length_b   1.000
_cell.length_c   1.000
_cell.angle_alpha   90.00
_cell.angle_beta   90.00
_cell.angle_gamma   90.00
#
_symmetry.space_group_name_H-M   'P 1'
#
loop_
_entity.id
_entity.type
_entity.pdbx_description
1 polymer ?
#
loop_
_entity_poly.entity_id
_entity_poly.type
_entity_poly.pdbx_seq_one_letter_code
_entity_poly.pdbx_strand_id
1 'polypeptide(L)'
;TSIMFDGSHLPVEENLEKAKEVVEKAHAKGISVEAEVGTIGGEEDGIIGRGELAPIEDAKAMVETGIDFLAAGIGNIHGPYPENWEGLDLDHLKKLTEAVPGFPIVLHGGSGIPDDQIRAAIKLGVAKVNVNTECQIAFSNATRAFARAYDANEAEYDKKKLFDPRKFLADGVKAIQ
;
A
#
# COMPACT_ATOMS: atom_id res chain seq x y z
N THR A 1 7.31 -15.04 1.32
CA THR A 1 8.34 -14.89 2.38
C THR A 1 7.96 -13.88 3.43
N SER A 2 6.92 -13.06 3.24
CA SER A 2 6.38 -12.13 4.25
C SER A 2 4.87 -12.27 4.33
N ILE A 3 4.29 -11.88 5.47
CA ILE A 3 2.86 -11.61 5.66
C ILE A 3 2.69 -10.21 6.25
N MET A 4 1.48 -9.67 6.18
CA MET A 4 1.08 -8.45 6.87
C MET A 4 -0.14 -8.77 7.74
N PHE A 5 -0.14 -8.27 8.97
CA PHE A 5 -1.26 -8.35 9.90
C PHE A 5 -1.82 -6.95 10.12
N ASP A 6 -3.04 -6.73 9.63
CA ASP A 6 -3.77 -5.49 9.88
C ASP A 6 -4.79 -5.69 11.02
N GLY A 7 -4.42 -5.20 12.20
CA GLY A 7 -5.31 -5.08 13.36
C GLY A 7 -5.67 -3.62 13.67
N SER A 8 -5.47 -2.68 12.74
CA SER A 8 -5.65 -1.23 12.95
C SER A 8 -7.06 -0.83 13.40
N HIS A 9 -8.06 -1.62 13.02
CA HIS A 9 -9.46 -1.45 13.40
C HIS A 9 -9.81 -1.99 14.80
N LEU A 10 -8.90 -2.74 15.43
CA LEU A 10 -9.07 -3.27 16.78
C LEU A 10 -8.60 -2.26 17.83
N PRO A 11 -9.04 -2.39 19.09
CA PRO A 11 -8.39 -1.70 20.20
C PRO A 11 -6.89 -2.01 20.22
N VAL A 12 -6.06 -1.00 20.51
CA VAL A 12 -4.59 -1.12 20.40
C VAL A 12 -4.03 -2.31 21.19
N GLU A 13 -4.53 -2.58 22.40
CA GLU A 13 -4.09 -3.70 23.23
C GLU A 13 -4.34 -5.05 22.53
N GLU A 14 -5.50 -5.21 21.90
CA GLU A 14 -5.86 -6.42 21.16
C GLU A 14 -5.05 -6.54 19.85
N ASN A 15 -4.79 -5.42 19.17
CA ASN A 15 -3.92 -5.38 17.99
C ASN A 15 -2.51 -5.89 18.34
N LEU A 16 -1.92 -5.38 19.43
CA LEU A 16 -0.59 -5.78 19.91
C LEU A 16 -0.52 -7.26 20.32
N GLU A 17 -1.54 -7.75 21.03
CA GLU A 17 -1.63 -9.16 21.45
C GLU A 17 -1.64 -10.09 20.23
N LYS A 18 -2.51 -9.81 19.25
CA LYS A 18 -2.62 -10.62 18.04
C LYS A 18 -1.37 -10.52 17.16
N ALA A 19 -0.78 -9.34 17.03
CA ALA A 19 0.46 -9.15 16.28
C ALA A 19 1.56 -10.06 16.82
N LYS A 20 1.73 -10.13 18.16
CA LYS A 20 2.71 -11.01 18.80
C LYS A 20 2.47 -12.50 18.51
N GLU A 21 1.22 -12.95 18.52
CA GLU A 21 0.89 -14.33 18.13
C GLU A 21 1.22 -14.62 16.67
N VAL A 22 0.95 -13.67 15.77
CA VAL A 22 1.22 -13.80 14.34
C VAL A 22 2.73 -13.87 14.10
N VAL A 23 3.50 -13.00 14.76
CA VAL A 23 4.97 -12.99 14.75
C VAL A 23 5.53 -14.36 15.15
N GLU A 24 5.11 -14.92 16.29
CA GLU A 24 5.59 -16.22 16.76
C GLU A 24 5.36 -17.32 15.71
N LYS A 25 4.15 -17.39 15.14
CA LYS A 25 3.77 -18.41 14.16
C LYS A 25 4.50 -18.22 12.81
N ALA A 26 4.75 -16.99 12.40
CA ALA A 26 5.41 -16.66 11.14
C ALA A 26 6.92 -16.85 11.22
N HIS A 27 7.55 -16.35 12.29
CA HIS A 27 8.99 -16.49 12.54
C HIS A 27 9.40 -17.96 12.68
N ALA A 28 8.56 -18.81 13.28
CA ALA A 28 8.78 -20.26 13.32
C ALA A 28 8.90 -20.92 11.92
N LYS A 29 8.48 -20.23 10.87
CA LYS A 29 8.56 -20.64 9.46
C LYS A 29 9.55 -19.80 8.64
N GLY A 30 10.30 -18.89 9.27
CA GLY A 30 11.19 -17.95 8.59
C GLY A 30 10.46 -16.94 7.70
N ILE A 31 9.23 -16.55 8.09
CA ILE A 31 8.40 -15.58 7.36
C ILE A 31 8.42 -14.26 8.13
N SER A 32 8.73 -13.15 7.48
CA SER A 32 8.68 -11.81 8.08
C SER A 32 7.25 -11.30 8.26
N VAL A 33 7.03 -10.42 9.22
CA VAL A 33 5.73 -9.84 9.54
C VAL A 33 5.77 -8.33 9.47
N GLU A 34 4.86 -7.77 8.68
CA GLU A 34 4.48 -6.36 8.75
C GLU A 34 3.24 -6.22 9.63
N ALA A 35 3.15 -5.17 10.44
CA ALA A 35 1.91 -4.84 11.16
C ALA A 35 1.63 -3.33 11.15
N GLU A 36 0.39 -2.97 11.45
CA GLU A 36 -0.11 -1.60 11.32
C GLU A 36 -0.57 -0.98 12.65
N VAL A 37 -0.29 0.31 12.79
CA VAL A 37 -0.83 1.19 13.85
C VAL A 37 -1.35 2.51 13.25
N GLY A 38 -2.31 3.13 13.94
CA GLY A 38 -3.10 4.23 13.37
C GLY A 38 -4.16 3.70 12.42
N THR A 39 -4.70 4.55 11.55
CA THR A 39 -5.57 4.09 10.45
C THR A 39 -5.17 4.78 9.16
N ILE A 40 -5.01 4.01 8.09
CA ILE A 40 -4.79 4.58 6.76
C ILE A 40 -6.15 5.03 6.21
N GLY A 41 -6.19 6.19 5.55
CA GLY A 41 -7.44 6.74 5.04
C GLY A 41 -7.97 5.98 3.82
N GLY A 42 -9.22 6.25 3.45
CA GLY A 42 -9.80 5.72 2.21
C GLY A 42 -10.53 4.40 2.41
N GLU A 43 -10.90 3.77 1.30
CA GLU A 43 -11.61 2.48 1.28
C GLU A 43 -10.69 1.38 0.77
N GLU A 44 -10.39 0.40 1.62
CA GLU A 44 -9.76 -0.86 1.23
C GLU A 44 -10.67 -2.02 1.65
N ASP A 45 -11.05 -2.88 0.70
CA ASP A 45 -11.95 -4.01 0.92
C ASP A 45 -13.27 -3.69 1.67
N GLY A 46 -13.77 -2.45 1.52
CA GLY A 46 -14.99 -1.96 2.16
C GLY A 46 -14.80 -1.38 3.56
N ILE A 47 -13.57 -1.30 4.06
CA ILE A 47 -13.21 -0.65 5.33
C ILE A 47 -12.83 0.80 5.06
N ILE A 48 -13.51 1.75 5.71
CA ILE A 48 -13.26 3.18 5.56
C ILE A 48 -12.41 3.69 6.72
N GLY A 49 -11.17 4.08 6.44
CA GLY A 49 -10.30 4.78 7.40
C GLY A 49 -10.30 6.28 7.18
N ARG A 50 -9.92 7.04 8.22
CA ARG A 50 -9.88 8.52 8.19
C ARG A 50 -8.48 9.10 7.96
N GLY A 51 -7.45 8.26 7.87
CA GLY A 51 -6.06 8.72 7.72
C GLY A 51 -5.52 9.30 9.02
N GLU A 52 -5.83 8.67 10.15
CA GLU A 52 -5.44 9.15 11.47
C GLU A 52 -3.95 8.88 11.69
N LEU A 53 -3.26 9.89 12.24
CA LEU A 53 -1.84 9.77 12.58
C LEU A 53 -1.64 8.71 13.66
N ALA A 54 -0.74 7.76 13.43
CA ALA A 54 -0.41 6.73 14.40
C ALA A 54 0.19 7.34 15.68
N PRO A 55 -0.33 7.04 16.88
CA PRO A 55 0.32 7.47 18.11
C PRO A 55 1.75 6.91 18.22
N ILE A 56 2.70 7.73 18.68
CA ILE A 56 4.12 7.33 18.76
C ILE A 56 4.32 6.16 19.73
N GLU A 57 3.57 6.12 20.82
CA GLU A 57 3.67 5.03 21.80
C GLU A 57 3.11 3.71 21.26
N ASP A 58 2.05 3.75 20.44
CA ASP A 58 1.51 2.58 19.77
C ASP A 58 2.51 2.00 18.77
N ALA A 59 3.22 2.87 18.03
CA ALA A 59 4.29 2.47 17.12
C ALA A 59 5.44 1.76 17.85
N LYS A 60 5.88 2.31 18.98
CA LYS A 60 6.92 1.68 19.83
C LYS A 60 6.46 0.33 20.35
N ALA A 61 5.25 0.27 20.91
CA ALA A 61 4.67 -0.96 21.45
C ALA A 61 4.51 -2.03 20.36
N MET A 62 4.12 -1.62 19.14
CA MET A 62 4.00 -2.54 18.01
C MET A 62 5.36 -3.11 17.61
N VAL A 63 6.41 -2.30 17.54
CA VAL A 63 7.78 -2.80 17.29
C VAL A 63 8.22 -3.79 18.37
N GLU A 64 7.87 -3.57 19.63
CA GLU A 64 8.17 -4.49 20.74
C GLU A 64 7.46 -5.86 20.63
N THR A 65 6.42 -6.00 19.79
CA THR A 65 5.79 -7.30 19.51
C THR A 65 6.69 -8.25 18.72
N GLY A 66 7.76 -7.74 18.08
CA GLY A 66 8.71 -8.51 17.30
C GLY A 66 8.41 -8.55 15.79
N ILE A 67 7.57 -7.65 15.28
CA ILE A 67 7.38 -7.44 13.84
C ILE A 67 8.69 -7.04 13.15
N ASP A 68 8.72 -7.16 11.83
CA ASP A 68 9.89 -6.84 10.99
C ASP A 68 9.71 -5.52 10.23
N PHE A 69 8.46 -5.08 10.00
CA PHE A 69 8.12 -3.85 9.29
C PHE A 69 6.91 -3.17 9.95
N LEU A 70 6.94 -1.84 10.05
CA LEU A 70 5.88 -1.06 10.67
C LEU A 70 5.16 -0.21 9.63
N ALA A 71 3.88 -0.48 9.39
CA ALA A 71 2.98 0.46 8.74
C ALA A 71 2.40 1.41 9.79
N ALA A 72 2.50 2.71 9.54
CA ALA A 72 2.02 3.73 10.48
C ALA A 72 1.29 4.83 9.71
N GLY A 73 0.09 5.18 10.18
CA GLY A 73 -0.68 6.29 9.63
C GLY A 73 0.09 7.61 9.70
N ILE A 74 0.34 8.22 8.55
CA ILE A 74 0.99 9.54 8.41
C ILE A 74 0.18 10.48 7.50
N GLY A 75 -1.14 10.30 7.48
CA GLY A 75 -2.06 11.01 6.58
C GLY A 75 -2.16 10.39 5.18
N ASN A 76 -1.62 9.18 4.99
CA ASN A 76 -1.73 8.41 3.75
C ASN A 76 -3.11 7.75 3.58
N ILE A 77 -3.49 7.45 2.33
CA ILE A 77 -4.84 7.02 1.93
C ILE A 77 -4.74 5.89 0.89
N HIS A 78 -5.57 4.84 0.97
CA HIS A 78 -5.76 3.86 -0.10
C HIS A 78 -6.66 4.43 -1.20
N GLY A 79 -6.26 4.21 -2.46
CA GLY A 79 -7.02 4.68 -3.60
C GLY A 79 -6.68 6.12 -4.02
N PRO A 80 -7.57 6.77 -4.77
CA PRO A 80 -7.37 8.15 -5.22
C PRO A 80 -7.39 9.13 -4.05
N TYR A 81 -6.38 9.99 -3.97
CA TYR A 81 -6.33 11.08 -3.00
C TYR A 81 -7.36 12.18 -3.36
N PRO A 82 -8.09 12.73 -2.38
CA PRO A 82 -9.05 13.81 -2.63
C PRO A 82 -8.33 15.15 -2.90
N GLU A 83 -8.98 16.06 -3.63
CA GLU A 83 -8.39 17.36 -4.01
C GLU A 83 -7.97 18.22 -2.80
N ASN A 84 -8.62 18.05 -1.66
CA ASN A 84 -8.34 18.77 -0.42
C ASN A 84 -7.35 18.05 0.51
N TRP A 85 -6.66 17.01 0.03
CA TRP A 85 -5.62 16.34 0.81
C TRP A 85 -4.40 17.25 1.00
N GLU A 86 -3.94 17.40 2.24
CA GLU A 86 -2.87 18.34 2.59
C GLU A 86 -1.45 17.77 2.41
N GLY A 87 -1.34 16.49 2.06
CA GLY A 87 -0.06 15.79 1.93
C GLY A 87 0.24 14.85 3.11
N LEU A 88 1.37 14.16 3.03
CA LEU A 88 1.90 13.35 4.12
C LEU A 88 2.38 14.25 5.27
N ASP A 89 2.12 13.85 6.50
CA ASP A 89 2.69 14.47 7.68
C ASP A 89 4.13 13.97 7.91
N LEU A 90 5.07 14.63 7.22
CA LEU A 90 6.49 14.30 7.29
C LEU A 90 7.13 14.62 8.65
N ASP A 91 6.58 15.58 9.39
CA ASP A 91 7.02 15.89 10.76
C ASP A 91 6.62 14.76 11.71
N HIS A 92 5.45 14.17 11.53
CA HIS A 92 5.01 12.99 12.26
C HIS A 92 5.81 11.75 11.90
N LEU A 93 6.09 11.52 10.60
CA LEU A 93 7.00 10.46 10.17
C LEU A 93 8.39 10.60 10.79
N LYS A 94 8.91 11.82 10.90
CA LYS A 94 10.18 12.10 11.59
C LYS A 94 10.11 11.70 13.07
N LYS A 95 9.04 12.06 13.79
CA LYS A 95 8.85 11.65 15.20
C LYS A 95 8.77 10.12 15.35
N LEU A 96 8.07 9.44 14.45
CA LEU A 96 7.98 7.98 14.43
C LEU A 96 9.37 7.35 14.28
N THR A 97 10.13 7.80 13.29
CA THR A 97 11.45 7.24 12.96
C THR A 97 12.52 7.58 14.00
N GLU A 98 12.40 8.71 14.70
CA GLU A 98 13.21 9.02 15.89
C GLU A 98 12.86 8.13 17.09
N ALA A 99 11.58 7.73 17.23
CA ALA A 99 11.11 6.87 18.31
C ALA A 99 11.47 5.39 18.13
N VAL A 100 11.56 4.92 16.87
CA VAL A 100 11.97 3.54 16.51
C VAL A 100 13.18 3.57 15.55
N PRO A 101 14.35 4.02 16.03
CA PRO A 101 15.49 4.34 15.17
C PRO A 101 15.99 3.13 14.38
N GLY A 102 16.04 3.29 13.05
CA GLY A 102 16.52 2.25 12.12
C GLY A 102 15.50 1.17 11.79
N PHE A 103 14.28 1.23 12.33
CA PHE A 103 13.22 0.28 12.02
C PHE A 103 12.57 0.61 10.66
N PRO A 104 12.35 -0.37 9.76
CA PRO A 104 11.85 -0.09 8.42
C PRO A 104 10.36 0.26 8.43
N ILE A 105 10.05 1.49 8.02
CA ILE A 105 8.67 1.98 7.90
C ILE A 105 8.08 1.62 6.53
N VAL A 106 6.80 1.27 6.53
CA VAL A 106 6.03 0.97 5.32
C VAL A 106 5.05 2.10 5.05
N LEU A 107 5.12 2.66 3.85
CA LEU A 107 4.16 3.64 3.34
C LEU A 107 3.10 2.91 2.50
N HIS A 108 1.92 2.76 3.08
CA HIS A 108 0.74 2.32 2.36
C HIS A 108 0.13 3.45 1.54
N GLY A 109 -0.75 3.13 0.59
CA GLY A 109 -1.42 4.16 -0.20
C GLY A 109 -0.49 4.95 -1.13
N GLY A 110 0.59 4.35 -1.63
CA GLY A 110 1.61 5.09 -2.40
C GLY A 110 1.16 5.65 -3.76
N SER A 111 0.00 5.20 -4.29
CA SER A 111 -0.51 5.66 -5.58
C SER A 111 -1.07 7.08 -5.48
N GLY A 112 -0.62 7.99 -6.35
CA GLY A 112 -1.05 9.39 -6.34
C GLY A 112 -0.30 10.30 -5.36
N ILE A 113 0.59 9.76 -4.51
CA ILE A 113 1.47 10.60 -3.69
C ILE A 113 2.51 11.29 -4.60
N PRO A 114 2.73 12.61 -4.46
CA PRO A 114 3.76 13.32 -5.20
C PRO A 114 5.17 12.75 -5.00
N ASP A 115 5.95 12.73 -6.09
CA ASP A 115 7.31 12.21 -6.16
C ASP A 115 8.26 12.80 -5.10
N ASP A 116 8.13 14.11 -4.83
CA ASP A 116 8.93 14.82 -3.85
C ASP A 116 8.61 14.37 -2.42
N GLN A 117 7.33 14.10 -2.12
CA GLN A 117 6.91 13.55 -0.83
C GLN A 117 7.37 12.10 -0.65
N ILE A 118 7.28 11.25 -1.68
CA ILE A 118 7.85 9.89 -1.64
C ILE A 118 9.36 9.94 -1.34
N ARG A 119 10.11 10.81 -2.04
CA ARG A 119 11.55 10.97 -1.82
C ARG A 119 11.85 11.50 -0.41
N ALA A 120 11.03 12.40 0.12
CA ALA A 120 11.18 12.89 1.49
C ALA A 120 10.91 11.78 2.52
N ALA A 121 9.84 10.99 2.33
CA ALA A 121 9.50 9.89 3.21
C ALA A 121 10.59 8.80 3.24
N ILE A 122 11.17 8.46 2.08
CA ILE A 122 12.31 7.52 1.99
C ILE A 122 13.51 8.03 2.79
N LYS A 123 13.84 9.33 2.70
CA LYS A 123 14.94 9.94 3.47
C LYS A 123 14.72 9.89 4.98
N LEU A 124 13.46 9.82 5.42
CA LEU A 124 13.09 9.79 6.83
C LEU A 124 13.04 8.37 7.40
N GLY A 125 12.96 7.31 6.57
CA GLY A 125 12.99 5.92 7.05
C GLY A 125 11.97 4.99 6.39
N VAL A 126 11.20 5.47 5.41
CA VAL A 126 10.34 4.58 4.60
C VAL A 126 11.23 3.65 3.76
N ALA A 127 11.05 2.35 3.97
CA ALA A 127 11.80 1.28 3.32
C ALA A 127 10.96 0.47 2.33
N LYS A 128 9.63 0.52 2.45
CA LYS A 128 8.67 -0.17 1.57
C LYS A 128 7.52 0.77 1.23
N VAL A 129 7.11 0.81 -0.04
CA VAL A 129 5.97 1.61 -0.52
C VAL A 129 5.00 0.68 -1.24
N ASN A 130 3.72 0.73 -0.87
CA ASN A 130 2.68 -0.07 -1.53
C ASN A 130 2.08 0.74 -2.69
N VAL A 131 2.08 0.16 -3.90
CA VAL A 131 1.48 0.75 -5.10
C VAL A 131 0.50 -0.25 -5.68
N ASN A 132 -0.74 0.18 -5.93
CA ASN A 132 -1.79 -0.70 -6.44
C ASN A 132 -2.72 0.06 -7.40
N THR A 133 -3.35 1.15 -6.95
CA THR A 133 -4.30 1.94 -7.74
C THR A 133 -3.71 2.43 -9.05
N GLU A 134 -2.47 2.90 -9.06
CA GLU A 134 -1.78 3.33 -10.29
C GLU A 134 -1.65 2.17 -11.30
N CYS A 135 -1.29 0.98 -10.84
CA CYS A 135 -1.19 -0.21 -11.68
C CYS A 135 -2.57 -0.63 -12.24
N GLN A 136 -3.62 -0.58 -11.42
CA GLN A 136 -4.98 -0.87 -11.86
C GLN A 136 -5.46 0.12 -12.94
N ILE A 137 -5.20 1.42 -12.73
CA ILE A 137 -5.54 2.48 -13.69
C ILE A 137 -4.77 2.28 -15.00
N ALA A 138 -3.46 2.06 -14.93
CA ALA A 138 -2.62 1.86 -16.11
C ALA A 138 -3.09 0.65 -16.94
N PHE A 139 -3.31 -0.50 -16.28
CA PHE A 139 -3.80 -1.71 -16.91
C PHE A 139 -5.18 -1.49 -17.56
N SER A 140 -6.11 -0.90 -16.81
CA SER A 140 -7.49 -0.65 -17.25
C SER A 140 -7.53 0.30 -18.45
N ASN A 141 -6.78 1.40 -18.41
CA ASN A 141 -6.76 2.39 -19.49
C ASN A 141 -6.22 1.81 -20.79
N ALA A 142 -5.12 1.05 -20.73
CA ALA A 142 -4.53 0.41 -21.91
C ALA A 142 -5.47 -0.66 -22.49
N THR A 143 -6.05 -1.51 -21.64
CA THR A 143 -7.01 -2.54 -22.07
C THR A 143 -8.26 -1.92 -22.71
N ARG A 144 -8.80 -0.85 -22.12
CA ARG A 144 -9.95 -0.12 -22.68
C ARG A 144 -9.61 0.57 -24.01
N ALA A 145 -8.39 1.07 -24.17
CA ALA A 145 -7.94 1.65 -25.43
C ALA A 145 -7.86 0.57 -26.52
N PHE A 146 -7.29 -0.60 -26.20
CA PHE A 146 -7.24 -1.74 -27.11
C PHE A 146 -8.65 -2.22 -27.51
N ALA A 147 -9.56 -2.36 -26.55
CA ALA A 147 -10.94 -2.79 -26.81
C ALA A 147 -11.67 -1.82 -27.76
N ARG A 148 -11.55 -0.50 -27.55
CA ARG A 148 -12.14 0.49 -28.47
C ARG A 148 -11.55 0.41 -29.87
N ALA A 149 -10.25 0.16 -29.98
CA ALA A 149 -9.59 -0.04 -31.29
C ALA A 149 -10.04 -1.34 -31.96
N TYR A 150 -10.30 -2.40 -31.17
CA TYR A 150 -10.85 -3.67 -31.62
C TYR A 150 -12.23 -3.46 -32.23
N ASP A 151 -13.15 -2.84 -31.49
CA ASP A 151 -14.53 -2.63 -31.93
C ASP A 151 -14.58 -1.81 -33.23
N ALA A 152 -13.68 -0.85 -33.40
CA ALA A 152 -13.56 -0.05 -34.61
C ALA A 152 -13.02 -0.83 -35.83
N ASN A 153 -12.34 -1.97 -35.63
CA ASN A 153 -11.63 -2.73 -36.67
C ASN A 153 -11.86 -4.26 -36.57
N GLU A 154 -13.02 -4.67 -36.06
CA GLU A 154 -13.30 -6.03 -35.59
C GLU A 154 -12.89 -7.13 -36.59
N ALA A 155 -13.34 -7.02 -37.85
CA ALA A 155 -13.06 -8.02 -38.88
C ALA A 155 -11.56 -8.17 -39.21
N GLU A 156 -10.76 -7.11 -39.08
CA GLU A 156 -9.30 -7.20 -39.25
C GLU A 156 -8.64 -7.84 -38.01
N TYR A 157 -9.11 -7.45 -36.83
CA TYR A 157 -8.58 -7.91 -35.55
C TYR A 157 -8.89 -9.40 -35.31
N ASP A 158 -10.07 -9.87 -35.71
CA ASP A 158 -10.47 -11.28 -35.71
C ASP A 158 -9.56 -12.14 -36.59
N LYS A 159 -9.23 -11.68 -37.80
CA LYS A 159 -8.29 -12.38 -38.70
C LYS A 159 -6.91 -12.55 -38.06
N LYS A 160 -6.48 -11.57 -37.27
CA LYS A 160 -5.24 -11.59 -36.49
C LYS A 160 -5.39 -12.36 -35.16
N LYS A 161 -6.59 -12.87 -34.86
CA LYS A 161 -6.96 -13.52 -33.59
C LYS A 161 -6.57 -12.69 -32.38
N LEU A 162 -6.95 -11.41 -32.40
CA LEU A 162 -6.66 -10.47 -31.31
C LEU A 162 -7.60 -10.65 -30.11
N PHE A 163 -8.69 -11.40 -30.25
CA PHE A 163 -9.56 -11.84 -29.14
C PHE A 163 -8.86 -12.81 -28.18
N ASP A 164 -7.70 -13.38 -28.57
CA ASP A 164 -6.88 -14.20 -27.69
C ASP A 164 -6.51 -13.39 -26.44
N PRO A 165 -6.86 -13.84 -25.22
CA PRO A 165 -6.64 -13.07 -23.99
C PRO A 165 -5.19 -12.60 -23.82
N ARG A 166 -4.22 -13.37 -24.31
CA ARG A 166 -2.79 -13.00 -24.24
C ARG A 166 -2.46 -11.76 -25.07
N LYS A 167 -3.18 -11.55 -26.18
CA LYS A 167 -3.03 -10.38 -27.06
C LYS A 167 -3.93 -9.24 -26.61
N PHE A 168 -5.16 -9.57 -26.23
CA PHE A 168 -6.14 -8.58 -25.76
C PHE A 168 -5.66 -7.85 -24.50
N LEU A 169 -5.03 -8.57 -23.57
CA LEU A 169 -4.52 -8.01 -22.32
C LEU A 169 -3.05 -7.57 -22.40
N ALA A 170 -2.38 -7.75 -23.55
CA ALA A 170 -0.95 -7.49 -23.69
C ALA A 170 -0.58 -6.04 -23.35
N ASP A 171 -1.35 -5.08 -23.87
CA ASP A 171 -1.11 -3.66 -23.63
C ASP A 171 -1.37 -3.28 -22.17
N GLY A 172 -2.35 -3.93 -21.52
CA GLY A 172 -2.59 -3.79 -20.08
C GLY A 172 -1.40 -4.27 -19.25
N VAL A 173 -0.88 -5.47 -19.55
CA VAL A 173 0.31 -6.03 -18.87
C VAL A 173 1.55 -5.16 -19.12
N LYS A 174 1.72 -4.61 -20.32
CA LYS A 174 2.84 -3.73 -20.63
C LYS A 174 2.73 -2.38 -19.90
N ALA A 175 1.53 -1.88 -19.69
CA ALA A 175 1.31 -0.58 -19.06
C ALA A 175 1.67 -0.55 -17.57
N ILE A 176 1.74 -1.72 -16.90
CA ILE A 176 2.11 -1.84 -15.48
C ILE A 176 3.61 -2.09 -15.25
N GLN A 177 4.39 -2.32 -16.32
CA GLN A 177 5.83 -2.62 -16.28
C GLN A 177 6.67 -1.35 -16.42
#